data_AF-A0AAE9HUV1-F1
#
_entry.id   AF-A0AAE9HUV1-F1
#
_cell.length_a   1.000
_cell.length_b   1.000
_cell.length_c   1.000
_cell.angle_alpha   90.00
_cell.angle_beta   90.00
_cell.angle_gamma   90.00
#
_symmetry.space_group_name_H-M   'P 1'
#
loop_
_entity.id
_entity.type
_entity.pdbx_description
1 polymer ?
#
loop_
_entity_poly.entity_id
_entity_poly.type
_entity_poly.pdbx_seq_one_letter_code
_entity_poly.pdbx_strand_id
1 'polypeptide(L)'
;MNKLPPIALMSRDDTHFYVLLTDKDSLKQWFESGRLWQYSSVAKLIKSEAQEQGLFNQTLAMAHHYDALLFHLSAPACIDDALAQMAFVCRLYDLFLARKVPPMRALREWQAQIWETGVLPYGQPCRSQSSYSRLACALVPQLKGAMGKAPRPH
;
A
#
# COMPACT_ATOMS: atom_id res chain seq x y z
N MET A 1 -6.67 -17.75 17.82
CA MET A 1 -6.41 -16.30 17.67
C MET A 1 -6.53 -15.96 16.19
N ASN A 2 -7.42 -15.02 15.81
CA ASN A 2 -7.46 -14.54 14.44
C ASN A 2 -6.20 -13.70 14.20
N LYS A 3 -5.24 -14.23 13.43
CA LYS A 3 -4.03 -13.50 13.05
C LYS A 3 -4.45 -12.31 12.17
N LEU A 4 -4.00 -11.10 12.53
CA LEU A 4 -4.25 -9.92 11.71
C LEU A 4 -3.52 -10.07 10.36
N PRO A 5 -4.11 -9.58 9.24
CA PRO A 5 -3.47 -9.68 7.93
C PRO A 5 -2.17 -8.86 7.91
N PRO A 6 -1.06 -9.36 7.37
CA PRO A 6 0.17 -8.58 7.30
C PRO A 6 0.02 -7.39 6.35
N ILE A 7 0.96 -6.45 6.41
CA ILE A 7 1.07 -5.29 5.53
C ILE A 7 2.11 -5.60 4.46
N ALA A 8 1.72 -5.54 3.20
CA ALA A 8 2.65 -5.50 2.08
C ALA A 8 2.80 -4.03 1.64
N LEU A 9 4.04 -3.53 1.65
CA LEU A 9 4.39 -2.22 1.13
C LEU A 9 5.15 -2.38 -0.16
N MET A 10 4.87 -1.50 -1.11
CA MET A 10 5.71 -1.32 -2.28
C MET A 10 5.87 0.14 -2.64
N SER A 11 7.01 0.46 -3.24
CA SER A 11 7.29 1.79 -3.76
C SER A 11 8.29 1.67 -4.90
N ARG A 12 8.32 2.68 -5.78
CA ARG A 12 9.33 2.79 -6.82
C ARG A 12 9.96 4.18 -6.80
N ASP A 13 11.27 4.24 -6.89
CA ASP A 13 12.00 5.43 -7.32
C ASP A 13 12.51 5.23 -8.75
N ASP A 14 13.32 6.16 -9.26
CA ASP A 14 13.77 6.14 -10.66
C ASP A 14 14.68 4.94 -11.00
N THR A 15 15.24 4.27 -9.99
CA THR A 15 16.23 3.21 -10.14
C THR A 15 15.78 1.89 -9.50
N HIS A 16 14.99 1.95 -8.44
CA HIS A 16 14.69 0.83 -7.57
C HIS A 16 13.19 0.62 -7.37
N PHE A 17 12.83 -0.65 -7.28
CA PHE A 17 11.56 -1.14 -6.79
C PHE A 17 11.77 -1.72 -5.38
N TYR A 18 11.04 -1.21 -4.40
CA TYR A 18 11.11 -1.62 -3.00
C TYR A 18 9.89 -2.43 -2.63
N VAL A 19 10.10 -3.54 -1.92
CA VAL A 19 9.02 -4.39 -1.40
C VAL A 19 9.31 -4.77 0.05
N LEU A 20 8.28 -4.71 0.88
CA LEU A 20 8.36 -5.14 2.26
C LEU A 20 7.08 -5.87 2.67
N LEU A 21 7.23 -6.98 3.40
CA LEU A 21 6.14 -7.61 4.15
C LEU A 21 6.42 -7.38 5.64
N THR A 22 5.47 -6.78 6.36
CA THR A 22 5.63 -6.40 7.75
C THR A 22 4.32 -6.51 8.52
N ASP A 23 4.36 -6.24 9.82
CA ASP A 23 3.17 -6.01 10.64
C ASP A 23 3.06 -4.52 11.02
N LYS A 24 1.90 -4.15 11.57
CA LYS A 24 1.61 -2.77 11.96
C LYS A 24 2.54 -2.28 13.07
N ASP A 25 2.89 -3.14 14.02
CA ASP A 25 3.69 -2.76 15.18
C ASP A 25 5.12 -2.42 14.78
N SER A 26 5.70 -3.20 13.88
CA SER A 26 7.01 -2.95 13.27
C SER A 26 7.01 -1.65 12.48
N LEU A 27 5.96 -1.39 11.67
CA LEU A 27 5.83 -0.15 10.92
C LEU A 27 5.74 1.08 11.84
N LYS A 28 4.98 0.94 12.93
CA LYS A 28 4.83 1.98 13.96
C LYS A 28 6.15 2.24 14.69
N GLN A 29 6.89 1.19 15.06
CA GLN A 29 8.20 1.33 15.69
C GLN A 29 9.22 2.06 14.80
N TRP A 30 9.21 1.78 13.50
CA TRP A 30 10.06 2.50 12.55
C TRP A 30 9.67 3.98 12.44
N PHE A 31 8.38 4.29 12.38
CA PHE A 31 7.90 5.67 12.40
C PHE A 31 8.33 6.41 13.68
N GLU A 32 8.15 5.80 14.86
CA GLU A 32 8.51 6.39 16.15
C GLU A 32 10.03 6.59 16.33
N SER A 33 10.84 5.77 15.65
CA SER A 33 12.29 5.92 15.64
C SER A 33 12.84 6.80 14.50
N GLY A 34 11.97 7.36 13.65
CA GLY A 34 12.37 8.13 12.47
C GLY A 34 13.05 7.30 11.39
N ARG A 35 13.00 5.97 11.48
CA ARG A 35 13.61 5.06 10.50
C ARG A 35 12.64 4.83 9.35
N LEU A 36 13.13 4.99 8.12
CA LEU A 36 12.35 4.70 6.92
C LEU A 36 12.21 3.18 6.69
N TRP A 37 11.03 2.76 6.28
CA TRP A 37 10.74 1.34 6.00
C TRP A 37 11.56 0.79 4.83
N GLN A 38 11.99 1.65 3.88
CA GLN A 38 12.83 1.27 2.75
C GLN A 38 14.15 0.63 3.19
N TYR A 39 14.70 1.03 4.36
CA TYR A 39 15.91 0.42 4.92
C TYR A 39 15.74 -1.02 5.40
N SER A 40 14.50 -1.48 5.54
CA SER A 40 14.18 -2.86 5.89
C SER A 40 13.61 -3.65 4.70
N SER A 41 13.46 -2.99 3.54
CA SER A 41 12.83 -3.55 2.35
C SER A 41 13.81 -4.30 1.45
N VAL A 42 13.27 -5.16 0.60
CA VAL A 42 14.02 -5.73 -0.52
C VAL A 42 13.99 -4.72 -1.66
N ALA A 43 15.16 -4.20 -2.04
CA ALA A 43 15.32 -3.32 -3.20
C ALA A 43 15.76 -4.12 -4.44
N LYS A 44 15.13 -3.85 -5.59
CA LYS A 44 15.45 -4.45 -6.89
C LYS A 44 15.66 -3.35 -7.92
N LEU A 45 16.75 -3.44 -8.68
CA LEU A 45 17.02 -2.52 -9.79
C LEU A 45 15.98 -2.69 -10.90
N ILE A 46 15.46 -1.57 -11.40
CA ILE A 46 14.58 -1.48 -12.56
C ILE A 46 15.44 -1.24 -13.80
N LYS A 47 15.49 -2.21 -14.71
CA LYS A 47 16.26 -2.12 -15.97
C LYS A 47 15.37 -1.89 -17.20
N SER A 48 14.06 -2.12 -17.06
CA SER A 48 13.08 -1.91 -18.12
C SER A 48 11.66 -1.91 -17.53
N GLU A 49 10.71 -1.34 -18.27
CA GLU A 49 9.28 -1.36 -17.92
C GLU A 49 8.74 -2.79 -17.77
N ALA A 50 9.18 -3.71 -18.63
CA ALA A 50 8.77 -5.12 -18.56
C ALA A 50 9.23 -5.78 -17.25
N GLN A 51 10.43 -5.43 -16.78
CA GLN A 51 10.93 -5.92 -15.49
C GLN A 51 10.15 -5.32 -14.33
N GLU A 52 9.87 -4.01 -14.36
CA GLU A 52 9.05 -3.33 -13.35
C GLU A 52 7.68 -3.99 -13.23
N GLN A 53 7.01 -4.24 -14.35
CA GLN A 53 5.73 -4.95 -14.37
C GLN A 53 5.84 -6.36 -13.78
N GLY A 54 6.94 -7.06 -14.05
CA GLY A 54 7.24 -8.35 -13.43
C GLY A 54 7.38 -8.26 -11.91
N LEU A 55 8.09 -7.26 -11.39
CA LEU A 55 8.26 -7.01 -9.96
C LEU A 55 6.94 -6.64 -9.28
N PHE A 56 6.10 -5.84 -9.96
CA PHE A 56 4.76 -5.53 -9.50
C PHE A 56 3.90 -6.79 -9.39
N ASN A 57 3.88 -7.63 -10.42
CA ASN A 57 3.12 -8.89 -10.40
C ASN A 57 3.62 -9.86 -9.34
N GLN A 58 4.93 -9.93 -9.11
CA GLN A 58 5.51 -10.71 -8.00
C GLN A 58 5.05 -10.18 -6.64
N THR A 59 4.95 -8.86 -6.48
CA THR A 59 4.45 -8.24 -5.25
C THR A 59 2.98 -8.56 -5.02
N LEU A 60 2.15 -8.53 -6.07
CA LEU A 60 0.75 -8.99 -5.98
C LEU A 60 0.66 -10.46 -5.56
N ALA A 61 1.47 -11.33 -6.16
CA ALA A 61 1.50 -12.74 -5.83
C ALA A 61 1.96 -12.99 -4.38
N MET A 62 2.96 -12.24 -3.90
CA MET A 62 3.40 -12.26 -2.50
C MET A 62 2.26 -11.83 -1.57
N ALA A 63 1.62 -10.68 -1.84
CA ALA A 63 0.51 -10.20 -1.03
C ALA A 63 -0.64 -11.20 -0.98
N HIS A 64 -0.92 -11.87 -2.11
CA HIS A 64 -1.91 -12.95 -2.16
C HIS A 64 -1.51 -14.16 -1.32
N HIS A 65 -0.26 -14.63 -1.44
CA HIS A 65 0.23 -15.80 -0.72
C HIS A 65 0.14 -15.63 0.81
N TYR A 66 0.42 -14.42 1.30
CA TYR A 66 0.39 -14.11 2.73
C TYR A 66 -0.94 -13.50 3.23
N ASP A 67 -1.96 -13.42 2.38
CA ASP A 67 -3.22 -12.73 2.67
C ASP A 67 -3.04 -11.29 3.20
N ALA A 68 -2.01 -10.61 2.68
CA ALA A 68 -1.61 -9.27 3.09
C ALA A 68 -2.53 -8.17 2.57
N LEU A 69 -2.58 -7.06 3.29
CA LEU A 69 -3.10 -5.79 2.79
C LEU A 69 -1.97 -5.05 2.07
N LEU A 70 -2.14 -4.84 0.78
CA LEU A 70 -1.16 -4.18 -0.07
C LEU A 70 -1.39 -2.66 -0.13
N PHE A 71 -0.31 -1.91 0.07
CA PHE A 71 -0.25 -0.46 -0.10
C PHE A 71 0.91 -0.10 -1.01
N HIS A 72 0.66 0.82 -1.94
CA HIS A 72 1.69 1.45 -2.76
C HIS A 72 1.97 2.84 -2.23
N LEU A 73 3.24 3.17 -2.03
CA LEU A 73 3.69 4.47 -1.56
C LEU A 73 4.48 5.14 -2.70
N SER A 74 4.15 6.38 -3.03
CA SER A 74 4.97 7.17 -3.96
C SER A 74 6.37 7.39 -3.39
N ALA A 75 7.35 7.63 -4.27
CA ALA A 75 8.68 8.07 -3.83
C ALA A 75 8.53 9.37 -3.00
N PRO A 76 8.99 9.39 -1.74
CA PRO A 76 8.86 10.57 -0.90
C PRO A 76 9.83 11.66 -1.37
N ALA A 77 9.42 12.94 -1.36
CA ALA A 77 10.31 14.04 -1.74
C ALA A 77 11.28 14.40 -0.61
N CYS A 78 10.90 14.14 0.64
CA CYS A 78 11.73 14.31 1.83
C CYS A 78 11.41 13.25 2.89
N ILE A 79 12.17 13.26 4.00
CA ILE A 79 11.95 12.32 5.11
C ILE A 79 10.58 12.52 5.77
N ASP A 80 10.11 13.77 5.88
CA ASP A 80 8.83 14.09 6.52
C ASP A 80 7.65 13.50 5.72
N ASP A 81 7.71 13.57 4.39
CA ASP A 81 6.72 12.92 3.52
C ASP A 81 6.68 11.40 3.74
N ALA A 82 7.85 10.77 3.83
CA ALA A 82 7.95 9.33 4.07
C ALA A 82 7.34 8.93 5.42
N LEU A 83 7.59 9.72 6.47
CA LEU A 83 7.01 9.51 7.79
C LEU A 83 5.49 9.76 7.78
N ALA A 84 5.02 10.78 7.07
CA ALA A 84 3.59 11.05 6.89
C ALA A 84 2.88 9.89 6.16
N GLN A 85 3.49 9.34 5.12
CA GLN A 85 3.00 8.15 4.42
C GLN A 85 2.92 6.93 5.36
N MET A 86 3.96 6.66 6.16
CA MET A 86 3.97 5.55 7.12
C MET A 86 2.87 5.70 8.18
N ALA A 87 2.74 6.90 8.77
CA ALA A 87 1.68 7.20 9.72
C ALA A 87 0.29 7.01 9.08
N PHE A 88 0.13 7.43 7.84
CA PHE A 88 -1.12 7.28 7.12
C PHE A 88 -1.45 5.83 6.78
N VAL A 89 -0.47 5.00 6.40
CA VAL A 89 -0.65 3.55 6.24
C VAL A 89 -1.16 2.91 7.53
N CYS A 90 -0.59 3.27 8.69
CA CYS A 90 -1.07 2.77 9.99
C CYS A 90 -2.55 3.09 10.22
N ARG A 91 -2.98 4.32 9.91
CA ARG A 91 -4.40 4.72 10.03
C ARG A 91 -5.30 4.01 9.02
N LEU A 92 -4.86 3.88 7.76
CA LEU A 92 -5.59 3.14 6.73
C LEU A 92 -5.74 1.66 7.11
N TYR A 93 -4.68 1.06 7.65
CA TYR A 93 -4.73 -0.32 8.11
C TYR A 93 -5.80 -0.54 9.18
N ASP A 94 -5.92 0.37 10.16
CA ASP A 94 -6.99 0.33 11.17
C ASP A 94 -8.38 0.45 10.55
N LEU A 95 -8.54 1.34 9.56
CA LEU A 95 -9.78 1.46 8.81
C LEU A 95 -10.12 0.15 8.08
N PHE A 96 -9.13 -0.51 7.48
CA PHE A 96 -9.31 -1.80 6.82
C PHE A 96 -9.72 -2.89 7.82
N LEU A 97 -9.07 -2.96 8.98
CA LEU A 97 -9.44 -3.91 10.05
C LEU A 97 -10.86 -3.70 10.58
N ALA A 98 -11.35 -2.45 10.61
CA ALA A 98 -12.74 -2.17 10.97
C ALA A 98 -13.73 -2.76 9.96
N ARG A 99 -13.31 -3.04 8.72
CA ARG A 99 -14.09 -3.66 7.63
C ARG A 99 -15.41 -2.93 7.32
N LYS A 100 -15.49 -1.64 7.66
CA LYS A 100 -16.66 -0.79 7.44
C LYS A 100 -16.29 0.36 6.51
N VAL A 101 -17.12 0.56 5.50
CA VAL A 101 -16.99 1.73 4.62
C VAL A 101 -17.41 2.97 5.44
N PRO A 102 -16.56 4.01 5.52
CA PRO A 102 -16.91 5.24 6.20
C PRO A 102 -18.14 5.91 5.55
N PRO A 103 -18.88 6.73 6.31
CA PRO A 103 -19.90 7.59 5.71
C PRO A 103 -19.27 8.54 4.68
N MET A 104 -20.07 9.00 3.71
CA MET A 104 -19.59 9.76 2.54
C MET A 104 -18.67 10.95 2.87
N ARG A 105 -18.93 11.69 3.95
CA ARG A 105 -18.08 12.81 4.38
C ARG A 105 -16.67 12.33 4.74
N ALA A 106 -16.57 11.35 5.63
CA ALA A 106 -15.29 10.76 6.03
C ALA A 106 -14.59 10.08 4.85
N LEU A 107 -15.34 9.44 3.94
CA LEU A 107 -14.77 8.83 2.74
C LEU A 107 -14.03 9.87 1.86
N ARG A 108 -14.59 11.08 1.71
CA ARG A 108 -13.93 12.17 0.97
C ARG A 108 -12.67 12.66 1.66
N GLU A 109 -12.66 12.71 2.99
CA GLU A 109 -11.47 13.08 3.78
C GLU A 109 -10.35 12.06 3.58
N TRP A 110 -10.67 10.76 3.59
CA TRP A 110 -9.70 9.71 3.26
C TRP A 110 -9.18 9.81 1.83
N GLN A 111 -10.07 10.08 0.86
CA GLN A 111 -9.69 10.29 -0.53
C GLN A 111 -8.73 11.48 -0.71
N ALA A 112 -9.00 12.59 -0.03
CA ALA A 112 -8.11 13.76 -0.04
C ALA A 112 -6.73 13.40 0.53
N GLN A 113 -6.67 12.71 1.67
CA GLN A 113 -5.40 12.29 2.26
C GLN A 113 -4.64 11.26 1.42
N ILE A 114 -5.33 10.37 0.70
CA ILE A 114 -4.70 9.46 -0.28
C ILE A 114 -3.97 10.27 -1.36
N TRP A 115 -4.61 11.32 -1.88
CA TRP A 115 -3.99 12.18 -2.88
C TRP A 115 -2.84 13.02 -2.33
N GLU A 116 -3.00 13.55 -1.12
CA GLU A 116 -1.98 14.35 -0.44
C GLU A 116 -0.73 13.53 -0.11
N THR A 117 -0.90 12.31 0.38
CA THR A 117 0.21 11.44 0.82
C THR A 117 0.79 10.60 -0.32
N GLY A 118 0.04 10.37 -1.40
CA GLY A 118 0.41 9.44 -2.47
C GLY A 118 0.31 7.95 -2.07
N VAL A 119 -0.33 7.63 -0.95
CA VAL A 119 -0.53 6.23 -0.50
C VAL A 119 -1.76 5.64 -1.17
N LEU A 120 -1.57 4.64 -2.04
CA LEU A 120 -2.65 3.93 -2.73
C LEU A 120 -2.91 2.57 -2.06
N PRO A 121 -4.08 2.37 -1.41
CA PRO A 121 -4.43 1.09 -0.79
C PRO A 121 -5.07 0.13 -1.80
N TYR A 122 -4.41 -0.99 -2.11
CA TYR A 122 -4.95 -2.05 -2.97
C TYR A 122 -5.80 -3.08 -2.19
N GLY A 123 -5.71 -3.10 -0.87
CA GLY A 123 -6.39 -4.09 -0.05
C GLY A 123 -5.86 -5.50 -0.30
N GLN A 124 -6.74 -6.46 -0.61
CA GLN A 124 -6.34 -7.82 -1.02
C GLN A 124 -6.57 -7.96 -2.54
N PRO A 125 -5.65 -7.50 -3.39
CA PRO A 125 -5.91 -7.33 -4.83
C PRO A 125 -6.33 -8.62 -5.54
N CYS A 126 -5.87 -9.79 -5.08
CA CYS A 126 -6.24 -11.10 -5.63
C CYS A 126 -7.50 -11.72 -5.01
N ARG A 127 -8.20 -11.00 -4.10
CA ARG A 127 -9.47 -11.40 -3.49
C ARG A 127 -10.50 -10.27 -3.66
N SER A 128 -10.97 -10.07 -4.87
CA SER A 128 -11.89 -8.97 -5.25
C SER A 128 -13.17 -8.92 -4.40
N GLN A 129 -13.65 -10.07 -3.91
CA GLN A 129 -14.84 -10.16 -3.05
C GLN A 129 -14.56 -9.81 -1.57
N SER A 130 -13.29 -9.72 -1.15
CA SER A 130 -12.94 -9.41 0.22
C SER A 130 -13.47 -8.03 0.63
N SER A 131 -13.83 -7.86 1.91
CA SER A 131 -14.23 -6.55 2.44
C SER A 131 -13.12 -5.50 2.27
N TYR A 132 -11.86 -5.93 2.31
CA TYR A 132 -10.69 -5.08 2.12
C TYR A 132 -10.62 -4.51 0.69
N SER A 133 -10.80 -5.35 -0.33
CA SER A 133 -10.76 -4.91 -1.73
C SER A 133 -11.96 -4.05 -2.09
N ARG A 134 -13.13 -4.32 -1.51
CA ARG A 134 -14.30 -3.45 -1.63
C ARG A 134 -14.06 -2.07 -1.01
N LEU A 135 -13.42 -2.02 0.15
CA LEU A 135 -13.05 -0.77 0.81
C LEU A 135 -11.98 -0.01 0.01
N ALA A 136 -10.96 -0.70 -0.49
CA ALA A 136 -9.96 -0.14 -1.41
C ALA A 136 -10.62 0.51 -2.63
N CYS A 137 -11.58 -0.17 -3.25
CA CYS A 137 -12.34 0.36 -4.40
C CYS A 137 -13.30 1.50 -4.05
N ALA A 138 -13.73 1.62 -2.79
CA ALA A 138 -14.52 2.77 -2.34
C ALA A 138 -13.61 3.99 -2.11
N LEU A 139 -12.43 3.76 -1.56
CA LEU A 139 -11.40 4.78 -1.33
C LEU A 139 -10.79 5.26 -2.65
N VAL A 140 -10.46 4.35 -3.57
CA VAL A 140 -9.84 4.67 -4.87
C VAL A 140 -10.62 3.95 -5.97
N PRO A 141 -11.69 4.57 -6.51
CA PRO A 141 -12.54 3.95 -7.53
C PRO A 141 -11.80 3.50 -8.79
N GLN A 142 -10.68 4.14 -9.13
CA GLN A 142 -9.83 3.80 -10.27
C GLN A 142 -9.28 2.36 -10.17
N LEU A 143 -9.18 1.80 -8.96
CA LEU A 143 -8.73 0.42 -8.75
C LEU A 143 -9.70 -0.63 -9.29
N LYS A 144 -10.98 -0.30 -9.47
CA LYS A 144 -11.99 -1.25 -9.99
C LYS A 144 -11.66 -1.81 -11.37
N GLY A 145 -11.00 -1.01 -12.22
CA GLY A 145 -10.51 -1.43 -13.54
C GLY A 145 -9.05 -1.87 -13.55
N ALA A 146 -8.29 -1.51 -12.51
CA ALA A 146 -6.85 -1.73 -12.45
C ALA A 146 -6.44 -3.04 -11.73
N MET A 147 -7.32 -3.57 -10.88
CA MET A 147 -7.17 -4.90 -10.28
C MET A 147 -7.41 -5.98 -11.34
N GLY A 148 -6.36 -6.32 -12.10
CA GLY A 148 -6.38 -7.20 -13.26
C GLY A 148 -5.71 -6.60 -14.51
N LYS A 149 -5.46 -5.29 -14.51
CA LYS A 149 -4.66 -4.55 -15.50
C LYS A 149 -3.94 -3.43 -14.75
N ALA A 150 -2.67 -3.63 -14.38
CA ALA A 150 -1.91 -2.67 -13.57
C ALA A 150 -2.14 -1.22 -14.04
N PRO A 151 -2.44 -0.27 -13.12
CA PRO A 151 -2.58 1.12 -13.51
C PRO A 151 -1.21 1.61 -13.97
N ARG A 152 -1.15 2.25 -15.15
CA ARG A 152 0.03 3.02 -15.56
C ARG A 152 0.06 4.27 -14.66
N PRO A 153 1.09 4.46 -13.83
CA PRO A 153 1.30 5.79 -13.26
C PRO A 153 1.68 6.73 -14.41
N HIS A 154 1.04 7.90 -14.43
CA HIS A 154 1.53 9.06 -15.17
C HIS A 154 2.71 9.67 -14.43
#